data_AF-A0A3D4EYE9-F1
#
_entry.id   AF-A0A3D4EYE9-F1
#
_cell.length_a   1.000
_cell.length_b   1.000
_cell.length_c   1.000
_cell.angle_alpha   90.00
_cell.angle_beta   90.00
_cell.angle_gamma   90.00
#
_symmetry.space_group_name_H-M   'P 1'
#
loop_
_entity.id
_entity.type
_entity.pdbx_description
1 polymer ?
#
loop_
_entity_poly.entity_id
_entity_poly.type
_entity_poly.pdbx_seq_one_letter_code
_entity_poly.pdbx_strand_id
1 'polypeptide(L)'
;KFDEYLQSVRQIEQRVERSAKWLDIPKPHVDISKLHLDADDKTPSELLKTMLDLMFLAIQSDSTRFLTYQMGNMNGATSIATKFPSLLGFGKNQHSLAHGWNKPGGAEALGKWDRFRAEQLSYFLHRLSTTRENEGTLLDQTMVLYGSSNSTTHNNTNYPLVLAGGDKLGLKHGAYHRFGSDVPLSNLFITIAN
;
A
#
# COMPACT_ATOMS: atom_id res chain seq x y z
N LYS A 1 31.74 15.96 -10.99
CA LYS A 1 31.33 17.39 -10.94
C LYS A 1 30.77 17.91 -12.26
N PHE A 2 31.49 17.92 -13.39
CA PHE A 2 30.89 18.34 -14.67
C PHE A 2 29.87 17.33 -15.21
N ASP A 3 30.17 16.04 -15.13
CA ASP A 3 29.23 14.98 -15.54
C ASP A 3 27.95 14.95 -14.69
N GLU A 4 28.08 15.18 -13.38
CA GLU A 4 26.93 15.31 -12.46
C GLU A 4 26.04 16.50 -12.84
N TYR A 5 26.66 17.63 -13.25
CA TYR A 5 25.93 18.80 -13.72
C TYR A 5 25.20 18.52 -15.05
N LEU A 6 25.87 17.92 -16.03
CA LEU A 6 25.25 17.54 -17.31
C LEU A 6 24.12 16.52 -17.12
N GLN A 7 24.30 15.57 -16.19
CA GLN A 7 23.27 14.59 -15.84
C GLN A 7 22.07 15.26 -15.18
N SER A 8 22.29 16.23 -14.29
CA SER A 8 21.22 17.01 -13.67
C SER A 8 20.43 17.83 -14.70
N VAL A 9 21.11 18.50 -15.64
CA VAL A 9 20.46 19.25 -16.74
C VAL A 9 19.62 18.30 -17.59
N ARG A 10 20.18 17.15 -18.00
CA ARG A 10 19.45 16.15 -18.80
C ARG A 10 18.24 15.57 -18.07
N GLN A 11 18.32 15.36 -16.76
CA GLN A 11 17.17 14.92 -15.95
C GLN A 11 16.05 15.97 -15.92
N ILE A 12 16.41 17.26 -15.85
CA ILE A 12 15.45 18.36 -15.92
C ILE A 12 14.79 18.41 -17.30
N GLU A 13 15.56 18.31 -18.39
CA GLU A 13 15.04 18.26 -19.76
C GLU A 13 14.04 17.11 -19.94
N GLN A 14 14.41 15.88 -19.54
CA GLN A 14 13.52 14.72 -19.58
C GLN A 14 12.27 14.87 -18.71
N ARG A 15 12.36 15.64 -17.62
CA ARG A 15 11.20 15.95 -16.77
C ARG A 15 10.27 16.92 -17.47
N VAL A 16 10.82 17.98 -18.08
CA VAL A 16 10.03 18.97 -18.86
C VAL A 16 9.35 18.29 -20.03
N GLU A 17 10.06 17.47 -20.80
CA GLU A 17 9.47 16.71 -21.93
C GLU A 17 8.33 15.79 -21.49
N ARG A 18 8.51 15.06 -20.36
CA ARG A 18 7.43 14.23 -19.81
C ARG A 18 6.25 15.10 -19.37
N SER A 19 6.49 16.16 -18.59
CA SER A 19 5.42 17.05 -18.14
C SER A 19 4.66 17.70 -19.29
N ALA A 20 5.34 18.08 -20.37
CA ALA A 20 4.70 18.61 -21.58
C ALA A 20 3.78 17.56 -22.23
N LYS A 21 4.23 16.31 -22.38
CA LYS A 21 3.38 15.22 -22.89
C LYS A 21 2.15 14.98 -22.01
N TRP A 22 2.30 15.13 -20.69
CA TRP A 22 1.21 14.96 -19.72
C TRP A 22 0.11 16.04 -19.81
N LEU A 23 0.40 17.23 -20.34
CA LEU A 23 -0.60 18.30 -20.48
C LEU A 23 -1.69 17.95 -21.50
N ASP A 24 -1.31 17.22 -22.56
CA ASP A 24 -2.20 16.88 -23.66
C ASP A 24 -2.87 15.50 -23.49
N ILE A 25 -2.52 14.74 -22.45
CA ILE A 25 -3.19 13.49 -22.12
C ILE A 25 -4.56 13.83 -21.53
N PRO A 26 -5.68 13.46 -22.19
CA PRO A 26 -7.00 13.72 -21.64
C PRO A 26 -7.14 12.99 -20.30
N LYS A 27 -7.62 13.72 -19.28
CA LYS A 27 -7.91 13.10 -17.99
C LYS A 27 -8.96 12.02 -18.18
N PRO A 28 -8.75 10.80 -17.67
CA PRO A 28 -9.74 9.75 -17.82
C PRO A 28 -11.01 10.12 -17.07
N HIS A 29 -12.14 9.78 -17.66
CA HIS A 29 -13.43 9.97 -17.05
C HIS A 29 -13.66 8.88 -16.00
N VAL A 30 -13.79 9.29 -14.74
CA VAL A 30 -14.03 8.40 -13.61
C VAL A 30 -15.43 8.66 -13.07
N ASP A 31 -16.19 7.58 -12.89
CA ASP A 31 -17.46 7.63 -12.17
C ASP A 31 -17.20 7.83 -10.66
N ILE A 32 -17.34 9.09 -10.22
CA ILE A 32 -17.15 9.47 -8.82
C ILE A 32 -18.33 9.11 -7.92
N SER A 33 -19.48 8.70 -8.48
CA SER A 33 -20.70 8.42 -7.70
C SER A 33 -20.54 7.23 -6.75
N LYS A 34 -19.56 6.37 -7.02
CA LYS A 34 -19.22 5.19 -6.22
C LYS A 34 -18.18 5.46 -5.14
N LEU A 35 -17.66 6.69 -5.06
CA LEU A 35 -16.67 7.10 -4.06
C LEU A 35 -17.37 7.78 -2.89
N HIS A 36 -16.97 7.42 -1.67
CA HIS A 36 -17.40 8.10 -0.44
C HIS A 36 -16.39 9.20 -0.11
N LEU A 37 -16.41 10.29 -0.89
CA LEU A 37 -15.46 11.41 -0.75
C LEU A 37 -15.66 12.24 0.52
N ASP A 38 -16.81 12.09 1.17
CA ASP A 38 -17.17 12.68 2.45
C ASP A 38 -16.81 11.79 3.66
N ALA A 39 -16.26 10.59 3.42
CA ALA A 39 -15.82 9.70 4.49
C ALA A 39 -14.75 10.36 5.37
N ASP A 40 -14.89 10.21 6.68
CA ASP A 40 -14.02 10.81 7.67
C ASP A 40 -13.47 9.77 8.65
N ASP A 41 -12.77 10.25 9.68
CA ASP A 41 -12.16 9.38 10.68
C ASP A 41 -13.18 8.72 11.65
N LYS A 42 -14.49 8.91 11.42
CA LYS A 42 -15.58 8.22 12.13
C LYS A 42 -16.13 7.05 11.32
N THR A 43 -15.89 7.00 10.01
CA THR A 43 -16.28 5.88 9.13
C THR A 43 -15.04 5.15 8.58
N PRO A 44 -14.26 4.46 9.42
CA PRO A 44 -12.95 3.92 9.05
C PRO A 44 -12.99 2.97 7.85
N SER A 45 -14.03 2.16 7.71
CA SER A 45 -14.21 1.28 6.53
C SER A 45 -14.35 2.07 5.24
N GLU A 46 -15.15 3.13 5.25
CA GLU A 46 -15.39 3.96 4.07
C GLU A 46 -14.14 4.77 3.74
N LEU A 47 -13.52 5.40 4.75
CA LEU A 47 -12.31 6.19 4.56
C LEU A 47 -11.16 5.35 3.96
N LEU A 48 -10.90 4.16 4.52
CA LEU A 48 -9.85 3.27 4.00
C LEU A 48 -10.17 2.80 2.58
N LYS A 49 -11.42 2.42 2.29
CA LYS A 49 -11.84 2.00 0.94
C LYS A 49 -11.74 3.14 -0.06
N THR A 50 -12.23 4.33 0.28
CA THR A 50 -12.11 5.53 -0.57
C THR A 50 -10.64 5.82 -0.90
N MET A 51 -9.73 5.76 0.08
CA MET A 51 -8.30 5.95 -0.19
C MET A 51 -7.73 4.89 -1.14
N LEU A 52 -8.12 3.62 -0.97
CA LEU A 52 -7.72 2.53 -1.87
C LEU A 52 -8.34 2.67 -3.27
N ASP A 53 -9.57 3.18 -3.37
CA ASP A 53 -10.22 3.48 -4.64
C ASP A 53 -9.50 4.62 -5.36
N LEU A 54 -9.12 5.68 -4.66
CA LEU A 54 -8.31 6.76 -5.24
C LEU A 54 -6.94 6.26 -5.71
N MET A 55 -6.29 5.38 -4.95
CA MET A 55 -5.04 4.73 -5.38
C MET A 55 -5.27 3.87 -6.63
N PHE A 56 -6.33 3.08 -6.67
CA PHE A 56 -6.69 2.25 -7.81
C PHE A 56 -6.93 3.12 -9.05
N LEU A 57 -7.69 4.20 -8.89
CA LEU A 57 -7.99 5.13 -9.97
C LEU A 57 -6.70 5.78 -10.48
N ALA A 58 -5.79 6.21 -9.60
CA ALA A 58 -4.52 6.79 -9.99
C ALA A 58 -3.63 5.83 -10.80
N ILE A 59 -3.72 4.51 -10.55
CA ILE A 59 -3.05 3.48 -11.33
C ILE A 59 -3.77 3.29 -12.67
N GLN A 60 -5.09 3.10 -12.64
CA GLN A 60 -5.92 2.89 -13.83
C GLN A 60 -5.85 4.07 -14.81
N SER A 61 -5.78 5.29 -14.29
CA SER A 61 -5.65 6.52 -15.06
C SER A 61 -4.22 6.83 -15.48
N ASP A 62 -3.29 5.91 -15.21
CA ASP A 62 -1.86 6.05 -15.45
C ASP A 62 -1.21 7.26 -14.74
N SER A 63 -1.93 7.94 -13.84
CA SER A 63 -1.60 9.28 -13.32
C SER A 63 -0.35 9.33 -12.45
N THR A 64 0.12 8.19 -11.96
CA THR A 64 1.42 8.05 -11.29
C THR A 64 1.97 6.64 -11.51
N ARG A 65 3.29 6.50 -11.41
CA ARG A 65 3.97 5.20 -11.41
C ARG A 65 4.20 4.64 -10.01
N PHE A 66 4.05 5.47 -8.97
CA PHE A 66 4.35 5.11 -7.60
C PHE A 66 3.44 5.82 -6.60
N LEU A 67 3.07 5.12 -5.55
CA LEU A 67 2.17 5.57 -4.49
C LEU A 67 2.44 4.80 -3.21
N THR A 68 2.30 5.49 -2.08
CA THR A 68 2.44 4.89 -0.74
C THR A 68 1.24 5.29 0.09
N TYR A 69 0.71 4.36 0.87
CA TYR A 69 -0.38 4.66 1.80
C TYR A 69 -0.14 4.04 3.17
N GLN A 70 -0.05 4.89 4.19
CA GLN A 70 0.03 4.48 5.57
C GLN A 70 -1.38 4.41 6.17
N MET A 71 -1.97 3.21 6.20
CA MET A 71 -3.32 2.98 6.77
C MET A 71 -3.43 3.36 8.25
N GLY A 72 -2.31 3.38 8.97
CA GLY A 72 -2.21 3.81 10.35
C GLY A 72 -0.76 3.73 10.84
N ASN A 73 -0.47 4.38 11.96
CA ASN A 73 0.83 4.27 12.62
C ASN A 73 0.65 3.97 14.11
N MET A 74 1.73 3.55 14.76
CA MET A 74 1.74 3.21 16.19
C MET A 74 2.10 4.42 17.09
N ASN A 75 2.12 5.64 16.54
CA ASN A 75 2.52 6.86 17.24
C ASN A 75 1.37 7.42 18.11
N GLY A 76 0.88 6.61 19.05
CA GLY A 76 -0.09 6.99 20.07
C GLY A 76 -1.35 7.71 19.55
N ALA A 77 -1.81 8.71 20.29
CA ALA A 77 -3.05 9.47 20.01
C ALA A 77 -2.96 10.41 18.80
N THR A 78 -1.84 10.47 18.08
CA THR A 78 -1.64 11.42 16.97
C THR A 78 -2.15 10.91 15.63
N SER A 79 -2.34 9.59 15.48
CA SER A 79 -2.93 9.03 14.27
C SER A 79 -4.46 9.03 14.36
N ILE A 80 -5.13 9.56 13.33
CA ILE A 80 -6.58 9.42 13.17
C ILE A 80 -7.01 7.95 13.17
N ALA A 81 -6.13 7.05 12.70
CA ALA A 81 -6.39 5.61 12.62
C ALA A 81 -6.35 4.89 13.96
N THR A 82 -5.80 5.52 15.02
CA THR A 82 -5.66 4.89 16.35
C THR A 82 -6.99 4.38 16.88
N LYS A 83 -8.08 5.12 16.66
CA LYS A 83 -9.45 4.78 17.11
C LYS A 83 -10.21 3.82 16.19
N PHE A 84 -9.69 3.49 15.02
CA PHE A 84 -10.43 2.69 14.03
C PHE A 84 -10.86 1.31 14.55
N PRO A 85 -10.00 0.53 15.25
CA PRO A 85 -10.43 -0.77 15.73
C PRO A 85 -11.58 -0.66 16.73
N SER A 86 -11.58 0.35 17.61
CA SER A 86 -12.68 0.58 18.54
C SER A 86 -13.98 0.98 17.84
N LEU A 87 -13.93 1.84 16.82
CA LEU A 87 -15.10 2.24 16.03
C LEU A 87 -15.72 1.07 15.26
N LEU A 88 -14.89 0.10 14.87
CA LEU A 88 -15.31 -1.13 14.19
C LEU A 88 -15.75 -2.25 15.15
N GLY A 89 -15.76 -1.99 16.46
CA GLY A 89 -16.19 -2.96 17.46
C GLY A 89 -15.14 -4.03 17.81
N PHE A 90 -13.86 -3.82 17.46
CA PHE A 90 -12.76 -4.74 17.79
C PHE A 90 -12.14 -4.49 19.17
N GLY A 91 -12.82 -3.72 20.02
CA GLY A 91 -12.42 -3.46 21.41
C GLY A 91 -11.58 -2.19 21.54
N LYS A 92 -10.29 -2.33 21.89
CA LYS A 92 -9.42 -1.19 22.22
C LYS A 92 -8.85 -0.52 20.95
N ASN A 93 -8.15 0.60 21.14
CA ASN A 93 -7.40 1.25 20.07
C ASN A 93 -6.25 0.36 19.54
N GLN A 94 -5.74 0.67 18.34
CA GLN A 94 -4.72 -0.12 17.64
C GLN A 94 -3.49 -0.41 18.51
N HIS A 95 -2.96 0.62 19.18
CA HIS A 95 -1.76 0.49 20.00
C HIS A 95 -1.99 -0.44 21.21
N SER A 96 -3.16 -0.34 21.83
CA SER A 96 -3.56 -1.19 22.96
C SER A 96 -3.79 -2.64 22.55
N LEU A 97 -4.35 -2.88 21.36
CA LEU A 97 -4.47 -4.23 20.80
C LEU A 97 -3.09 -4.85 20.56
N ALA A 98 -2.17 -4.07 19.96
CA ALA A 98 -0.81 -4.53 19.69
C ALA A 98 -0.04 -4.87 20.98
N HIS A 99 -0.16 -4.11 22.07
CA HIS A 99 0.47 -4.45 23.35
C HIS A 99 -0.27 -5.53 24.15
N GLY A 100 -1.55 -5.74 23.87
CA GLY A 100 -2.39 -6.73 24.56
C GLY A 100 -2.33 -8.14 23.97
N TRP A 101 -1.61 -8.35 22.86
CA TRP A 101 -1.67 -9.59 22.06
C TRP A 101 -1.40 -10.87 22.86
N ASN A 102 -0.53 -10.82 23.87
CA ASN A 102 -0.11 -11.97 24.67
C ASN A 102 -0.96 -12.21 25.93
N LYS A 103 -2.03 -11.43 26.14
CA LYS A 103 -2.96 -11.61 27.26
C LYS A 103 -4.09 -12.57 26.87
N PRO A 104 -4.82 -13.17 27.84
CA PRO A 104 -5.99 -14.00 27.52
C PRO A 104 -6.97 -13.25 26.60
N GLY A 105 -7.32 -13.87 25.46
CA GLY A 105 -8.18 -13.27 24.42
C GLY A 105 -7.53 -12.17 23.57
N GLY A 106 -6.29 -11.76 23.87
CA GLY A 106 -5.58 -10.68 23.17
C GLY A 106 -5.25 -11.00 21.72
N ALA A 107 -4.82 -12.24 21.44
CA ALA A 107 -4.51 -12.70 20.08
C ALA A 107 -5.75 -12.69 19.18
N GLU A 108 -6.91 -13.09 19.70
CA GLU A 108 -8.17 -13.02 18.95
C GLU A 108 -8.59 -11.57 18.68
N ALA A 109 -8.49 -10.69 19.68
CA ALA A 109 -8.81 -9.28 19.55
C ALA A 109 -7.92 -8.58 18.51
N LEU A 110 -6.61 -8.80 18.54
CA LEU A 110 -5.68 -8.29 17.53
C LEU A 110 -5.94 -8.92 16.16
N GLY A 111 -6.21 -10.23 16.11
CA GLY A 111 -6.49 -10.96 14.88
C GLY A 111 -7.74 -10.46 14.14
N LYS A 112 -8.77 -9.98 14.85
CA LYS A 112 -9.94 -9.32 14.23
C LYS A 112 -9.53 -8.03 13.49
N TRP A 113 -8.65 -7.24 14.10
CA TRP A 113 -8.10 -6.04 13.46
C TRP A 113 -7.19 -6.36 12.27
N ASP A 114 -6.32 -7.37 12.41
CA ASP A 114 -5.45 -7.83 11.32
C ASP A 114 -6.27 -8.33 10.12
N ARG A 115 -7.30 -9.14 10.39
CA ARG A 115 -8.24 -9.62 9.38
C ARG A 115 -8.91 -8.46 8.63
N PHE A 116 -9.45 -7.48 9.34
CA PHE A 116 -10.09 -6.33 8.71
C PHE A 116 -9.14 -5.58 7.75
N ARG A 117 -7.87 -5.40 8.16
CA ARG A 117 -6.86 -4.75 7.30
C ARG A 117 -6.50 -5.61 6.09
N ALA A 118 -6.38 -6.92 6.28
CA ALA A 118 -6.17 -7.86 5.17
C ALA A 118 -7.36 -7.88 4.19
N GLU A 119 -8.59 -7.71 4.67
CA GLU A 119 -9.78 -7.57 3.82
C GLU A 119 -9.72 -6.29 2.97
N GLN A 120 -9.16 -5.19 3.48
CA GLN A 120 -8.95 -3.96 2.67
C GLN A 120 -7.88 -4.18 1.58
N LEU A 121 -6.78 -4.87 1.90
CA LEU A 121 -5.80 -5.28 0.90
C LEU A 121 -6.43 -6.19 -0.16
N SER A 122 -7.21 -7.19 0.27
CA SER A 122 -7.90 -8.10 -0.63
C SER A 122 -8.86 -7.37 -1.56
N TYR A 123 -9.58 -6.36 -1.06
CA TYR A 123 -10.44 -5.50 -1.88
C TYR A 123 -9.63 -4.79 -2.98
N PHE A 124 -8.50 -4.18 -2.60
CA PHE A 124 -7.65 -3.45 -3.54
C PHE A 124 -7.04 -4.38 -4.61
N LEU A 125 -6.49 -5.53 -4.20
CA LEU A 125 -5.95 -6.53 -5.12
C LEU A 125 -7.04 -7.08 -6.04
N HIS A 126 -8.25 -7.31 -5.52
CA HIS A 126 -9.37 -7.79 -6.32
C HIS A 126 -9.76 -6.77 -7.42
N ARG A 127 -9.83 -5.48 -7.07
CA ARG A 127 -10.06 -4.39 -8.03
C ARG A 127 -9.02 -4.38 -9.15
N LEU A 128 -7.74 -4.49 -8.81
CA LEU A 128 -6.66 -4.56 -9.79
C LEU A 128 -6.76 -5.82 -10.66
N SER A 129 -7.09 -6.97 -10.08
CA SER A 129 -7.17 -8.26 -10.79
C SER A 129 -8.37 -8.39 -11.72
N THR A 130 -9.44 -7.65 -11.48
CA THR A 130 -10.67 -7.70 -12.29
C THR A 130 -10.72 -6.61 -13.35
N THR A 131 -9.81 -5.64 -13.28
CA THR A 131 -9.72 -4.56 -14.26
C THR A 131 -8.76 -4.97 -15.37
N ARG A 132 -9.27 -5.05 -16.60
CA ARG A 132 -8.49 -5.39 -17.79
C ARG A 132 -7.56 -4.25 -18.17
N GLU A 133 -6.33 -4.62 -18.54
CA GLU A 133 -5.32 -3.71 -19.07
C GLU A 133 -4.51 -4.49 -20.12
N ASN A 134 -4.63 -4.10 -21.39
CA ASN A 134 -4.04 -4.81 -22.53
C ASN A 134 -4.37 -6.32 -22.54
N GLU A 135 -3.36 -7.18 -22.64
CA GLU A 135 -3.50 -8.65 -22.65
C GLU A 135 -3.63 -9.27 -21.25
N GLY A 136 -3.77 -8.46 -20.20
CA GLY A 136 -3.83 -8.93 -18.82
C GLY A 136 -4.78 -8.10 -17.96
N THR A 137 -4.38 -7.89 -16.72
CA THR A 137 -5.09 -7.11 -15.71
C THR A 137 -4.17 -6.03 -15.16
N LEU A 138 -4.73 -5.01 -14.52
CA LEU A 138 -3.90 -3.99 -13.85
C LEU A 138 -2.98 -4.62 -12.79
N LEU A 139 -3.41 -5.69 -12.13
CA LEU A 139 -2.58 -6.41 -11.15
C LEU A 139 -1.36 -7.04 -11.81
N ASP A 140 -1.46 -7.53 -13.04
CA ASP A 140 -0.33 -8.15 -13.75
C ASP A 140 0.78 -7.14 -14.05
N GLN A 141 0.44 -5.84 -14.14
CA GLN A 141 1.36 -4.73 -14.42
C GLN A 141 1.66 -3.87 -13.18
N THR A 142 1.19 -4.25 -11.99
CA THR A 142 1.38 -3.49 -10.75
C THR A 142 1.98 -4.35 -9.66
N MET A 143 3.08 -3.91 -9.05
CA MET A 143 3.61 -4.52 -7.82
C MET A 143 3.01 -3.86 -6.59
N VAL A 144 2.45 -4.65 -5.67
CA VAL A 144 1.88 -4.20 -4.41
C VAL A 144 2.66 -4.83 -3.26
N LEU A 145 3.39 -4.01 -2.51
CA LEU A 145 4.04 -4.40 -1.26
C LEU A 145 3.21 -3.92 -0.07
N TYR A 146 2.81 -4.84 0.80
CA TYR A 146 1.98 -4.58 1.97
C TYR A 146 2.58 -5.21 3.23
N GLY A 147 2.46 -4.53 4.37
CA GLY A 147 2.79 -5.10 5.67
C GLY A 147 3.16 -4.04 6.71
N SER A 148 3.93 -4.44 7.72
CA SER A 148 4.40 -3.57 8.79
C SER A 148 5.92 -3.56 8.90
N SER A 149 6.46 -2.50 9.50
CA SER A 149 7.88 -2.36 9.84
C SER A 149 8.23 -2.96 11.21
N ASN A 150 7.46 -3.94 11.69
CA ASN A 150 7.75 -4.72 12.90
C ASN A 150 7.14 -6.12 12.83
N SER A 151 7.77 -7.07 13.53
CA SER A 151 7.25 -8.43 13.72
C SER A 151 6.61 -8.57 15.12
N THR A 152 7.37 -9.03 16.11
CA THR A 152 6.99 -8.93 17.53
C THR A 152 7.28 -7.51 18.05
N THR A 153 6.76 -7.16 19.23
CA THR A 153 6.89 -5.81 19.84
C THR A 153 8.26 -5.14 19.59
N HIS A 154 8.26 -4.15 18.70
CA HIS A 154 9.42 -3.35 18.26
C HIS A 154 10.63 -4.14 17.71
N ASN A 155 10.42 -5.39 17.31
CA ASN A 155 11.42 -6.20 16.63
C ASN A 155 11.41 -5.91 15.13
N ASN A 156 12.56 -5.52 14.60
CA ASN A 156 12.77 -5.11 13.23
C ASN A 156 13.37 -6.22 12.35
N THR A 157 13.15 -7.48 12.73
CA THR A 157 13.59 -8.67 11.99
C THR A 157 12.40 -9.44 11.42
N ASN A 158 12.54 -9.97 10.20
CA ASN A 158 11.55 -10.80 9.49
C ASN A 158 10.12 -10.22 9.55
N TYR A 159 9.95 -9.04 8.94
CA TYR A 159 8.67 -8.35 8.84
C TYR A 159 7.59 -9.19 8.14
N PRO A 160 6.32 -9.13 8.57
CA PRO A 160 5.20 -9.78 7.88
C PRO A 160 4.85 -8.96 6.63
N LEU A 161 5.51 -9.28 5.51
CA LEU A 161 5.32 -8.60 4.24
C LEU A 161 4.63 -9.51 3.23
N VAL A 162 3.81 -8.91 2.38
CA VAL A 162 3.16 -9.52 1.21
C VAL A 162 3.57 -8.73 -0.02
N LEU A 163 4.15 -9.40 -1.01
CA LEU A 163 4.35 -8.86 -2.35
C LEU A 163 3.36 -9.55 -3.30
N ALA A 164 2.56 -8.77 -4.03
CA ALA A 164 1.55 -9.27 -4.96
C ALA A 164 1.60 -8.53 -6.31
N GLY A 165 1.07 -9.17 -7.36
CA GLY A 165 0.99 -8.60 -8.72
C GLY A 165 2.33 -8.57 -9.46
N GLY A 166 2.38 -7.91 -10.61
CA GLY A 166 3.62 -7.80 -11.40
C GLY A 166 4.02 -9.07 -12.16
N ASP A 167 3.08 -9.96 -12.49
CA ASP A 167 3.35 -11.15 -13.32
C ASP A 167 3.95 -10.76 -14.69
N LYS A 168 3.40 -9.73 -15.33
CA LYS A 168 3.93 -9.16 -16.59
C LYS A 168 5.19 -8.31 -16.39
N LEU A 169 5.61 -8.10 -15.14
CA LEU A 169 6.88 -7.48 -14.76
C LEU A 169 7.94 -8.53 -14.37
N GLY A 170 7.63 -9.83 -14.49
CA GLY A 170 8.57 -10.93 -14.27
C GLY A 170 8.58 -11.49 -12.85
N LEU A 171 7.68 -11.05 -11.95
CA LEU A 171 7.57 -11.63 -10.62
C LEU A 171 6.94 -13.02 -10.66
N LYS A 172 7.58 -13.98 -9.99
CA LYS A 172 7.07 -15.34 -9.81
C LYS A 172 6.62 -15.54 -8.37
N HIS A 173 5.31 -15.60 -8.17
CA HIS A 173 4.68 -15.78 -6.85
C HIS A 173 4.56 -17.26 -6.45
N GLY A 174 4.01 -17.50 -5.25
CA GLY A 174 3.70 -18.85 -4.75
C GLY A 174 4.67 -19.40 -3.71
N ALA A 175 5.51 -18.54 -3.12
CA ALA A 175 6.50 -18.92 -2.12
C ALA A 175 6.33 -18.13 -0.82
N TYR A 176 6.62 -18.80 0.30
CA TYR A 176 6.84 -18.16 1.60
C TYR A 176 8.35 -18.12 1.85
N HIS A 177 8.89 -16.91 2.00
CA HIS A 177 10.31 -16.72 2.27
C HIS A 177 10.52 -16.28 3.72
N ARG A 178 11.39 -17.01 4.41
CA ARG A 178 11.93 -16.61 5.71
C ARG A 178 13.44 -16.47 5.57
N PHE A 179 13.94 -15.29 5.87
CA PHE A 179 15.37 -15.00 5.71
C PHE A 179 16.09 -14.99 7.06
N GLY A 180 17.41 -15.26 7.01
CA GLY A 180 18.29 -15.08 8.15
C GLY A 180 18.54 -13.61 8.46
N SER A 181 19.19 -13.32 9.59
CA SER A 181 19.54 -11.95 10.01
C SER A 181 20.62 -11.31 9.12
N ASP A 182 21.28 -12.10 8.29
CA ASP A 182 22.31 -11.72 7.33
C ASP A 182 21.75 -11.15 6.01
N VAL A 183 20.45 -11.32 5.75
CA VAL A 183 19.80 -10.83 4.53
C VAL A 183 19.09 -9.51 4.81
N PRO A 184 19.53 -8.39 4.23
CA PRO A 184 18.90 -7.10 4.45
C PRO A 184 17.59 -6.97 3.65
N LEU A 185 16.58 -6.33 4.24
CA LEU A 185 15.32 -6.02 3.55
C LEU A 185 15.53 -5.20 2.27
N SER A 186 16.60 -4.39 2.20
CA SER A 186 16.94 -3.61 1.01
C SER A 186 17.07 -4.44 -0.25
N ASN A 187 17.43 -5.74 -0.15
CA ASN A 187 17.47 -6.64 -1.30
C ASN A 187 16.09 -6.79 -1.97
N LEU A 188 15.01 -6.79 -1.17
CA LEU A 188 13.64 -6.79 -1.70
C LEU A 188 13.37 -5.51 -2.49
N PHE A 189 13.74 -4.34 -1.96
CA PHE A 189 13.51 -3.06 -2.65
C PHE A 189 14.33 -2.95 -3.94
N ILE A 190 15.57 -3.46 -3.95
CA ILE A 190 16.39 -3.54 -5.15
C ILE A 190 15.72 -4.46 -6.17
N THR A 191 15.15 -5.60 -5.75
CA THR A 191 14.42 -6.51 -6.65
C THR A 191 13.17 -5.87 -7.24
N ILE A 192 12.45 -5.05 -6.47
CA ILE A 192 11.26 -4.33 -6.96
C ILE A 192 11.63 -3.16 -7.90
N ALA A 193 12.81 -2.57 -7.74
CA ALA A 193 13.23 -1.40 -8.51
C ALA A 193 13.92 -1.73 -9.86
N ASN A 194 14.32 -2.98 -10.08
CA ASN A 194 14.98 -3.47 -11.30
C ASN A 194 14.01 -4.27 -12.17
#